data_AF-A0A836YZP5-F1
#
_entry.id   AF-A0A836YZP5-F1
#
_cell.length_a   1.000
_cell.length_b   1.000
_cell.length_c   1.000
_cell.angle_alpha   90.00
_cell.angle_beta   90.00
_cell.angle_gamma   90.00
#
_symmetry.space_group_name_H-M   'P 1'
#
loop_
_entity.id
_entity.type
_entity.pdbx_description
1 polymer ?
#
loop_
_entity_poly.entity_id
_entity_poly.type
_entity_poly.pdbx_seq_one_letter_code
_entity_poly.pdbx_strand_id
1 'polypeptide(L)'
;MPEAYFNGGSINGFTANTAPIFLPNAVGGYMPAKAATYDKKGFGSNADKPNAIVTALSKGYVVASVGARGRTLEKDGKYTGKAPAAIIDLKSAVRYLHFNDQRMAGDANKIISNGTSAGGALSALLGASGDHRDYAEYFKQVEAAEASDAIFAVSAYCPITNLENADTAYKWEFNGLNQFSRIDMSRLSAAGYNDRSQPKPRIEGELTADQIKTSHELKAAFPAYVNSLNLKDEKGNLLTLDKEGNGSFKEYVKQVIVRAVDTAHKNGTNLSDKSWLTLSKDGVVDMDWNGYIHSEKRMKSPPAFDAFDLSSGEHNLFGTETVNNQHVTPYALERSTAKGGMVDAHIIKMMNAMNYVENPKAAEHWRIRVGTSDRDTSHAISAILAIKLNMAGKQVDYETPWGVPHAGDYDLDALFKWADSIAK
;
A
#
# COMPACT_ATOMS: atom_id res chain seq x y z
N MET A 1 -23.55 -4.52 10.20
CA MET A 1 -23.31 -4.16 11.61
C MET A 1 -23.58 -5.36 12.51
N PRO A 2 -22.96 -5.46 13.69
CA PRO A 2 -23.21 -6.55 14.63
C PRO A 2 -24.67 -6.62 15.09
N GLU A 3 -25.22 -7.83 15.20
CA GLU A 3 -26.64 -8.05 15.54
C GLU A 3 -27.02 -7.48 16.92
N ALA A 4 -26.10 -7.52 17.88
CA ALA A 4 -26.31 -7.00 19.23
C ALA A 4 -26.77 -5.53 19.23
N TYR A 5 -26.39 -4.73 18.23
CA TYR A 5 -26.66 -3.30 18.17
C TYR A 5 -28.12 -2.97 17.83
N PHE A 6 -28.85 -3.88 17.21
CA PHE A 6 -30.29 -3.71 16.99
C PHE A 6 -31.11 -3.83 18.28
N ASN A 7 -30.56 -4.48 19.30
CA ASN A 7 -31.24 -4.78 20.56
C ASN A 7 -30.63 -4.05 21.76
N GLY A 8 -29.85 -2.99 21.52
CA GLY A 8 -29.18 -2.21 22.58
C GLY A 8 -28.04 -2.96 23.31
N GLY A 9 -27.55 -4.06 22.74
CA GLY A 9 -26.45 -4.85 23.29
C GLY A 9 -25.06 -4.25 23.02
N SER A 10 -24.03 -4.93 23.52
CA SER A 10 -22.62 -4.57 23.31
C SER A 10 -21.77 -5.78 22.91
N ILE A 11 -20.65 -5.55 22.23
CA ILE A 11 -19.62 -6.56 21.92
C ILE A 11 -18.26 -5.96 22.23
N ASN A 12 -17.47 -6.64 23.06
CA ASN A 12 -16.12 -6.21 23.48
C ASN A 12 -16.04 -4.76 24.04
N GLY A 13 -17.12 -4.28 24.67
CA GLY A 13 -17.24 -2.93 25.21
C GLY A 13 -17.79 -1.89 24.22
N PHE A 14 -17.97 -2.23 22.95
CA PHE A 14 -18.56 -1.35 21.95
C PHE A 14 -20.08 -1.50 21.86
N THR A 15 -20.77 -0.37 21.72
CA THR A 15 -22.22 -0.26 21.52
C THR A 15 -22.52 0.29 20.13
N ALA A 16 -23.79 0.38 19.76
CA ALA A 16 -24.23 1.02 18.53
C ALA A 16 -23.69 2.45 18.34
N ASN A 17 -23.41 3.20 19.42
CA ASN A 17 -22.96 4.60 19.35
C ASN A 17 -21.45 4.78 19.51
N THR A 18 -20.73 3.73 19.91
CA THR A 18 -19.29 3.82 20.26
C THR A 18 -18.41 2.92 19.41
N ALA A 19 -19.01 2.01 18.64
CA ALA A 19 -18.29 1.08 17.79
C ALA A 19 -17.47 1.81 16.71
N PRO A 20 -16.19 1.47 16.53
CA PRO A 20 -15.42 1.96 15.38
C PRO A 20 -16.03 1.46 14.07
N ILE A 21 -15.85 2.24 13.01
CA ILE A 21 -16.26 1.86 11.66
C ILE A 21 -15.04 1.34 10.90
N PHE A 22 -14.99 0.04 10.65
CA PHE A 22 -14.00 -0.58 9.79
C PHE A 22 -14.38 -0.36 8.31
N LEU A 23 -13.49 0.27 7.55
CA LEU A 23 -13.68 0.68 6.16
C LEU A 23 -12.69 -0.07 5.24
N PRO A 24 -12.94 -1.34 4.91
CA PRO A 24 -12.10 -2.08 3.97
C PRO A 24 -12.42 -1.71 2.53
N ASN A 25 -11.37 -1.61 1.70
CA ASN A 25 -11.51 -1.50 0.24
C ASN A 25 -10.88 -2.71 -0.46
N ALA A 26 -11.47 -3.14 -1.57
CA ALA A 26 -11.02 -4.30 -2.35
C ALA A 26 -10.18 -3.91 -3.58
N VAL A 27 -9.63 -2.69 -3.63
CA VAL A 27 -8.84 -2.22 -4.77
C VAL A 27 -7.50 -2.95 -4.81
N GLY A 28 -7.14 -3.47 -5.99
CA GLY A 28 -5.84 -4.08 -6.25
C GLY A 28 -5.35 -3.74 -7.65
N GLY A 29 -4.05 -3.46 -7.81
CA GLY A 29 -3.48 -3.02 -9.09
C GLY A 29 -4.15 -1.78 -9.70
N TYR A 30 -4.74 -0.94 -8.84
CA TYR A 30 -5.58 0.21 -9.19
C TYR A 30 -6.80 -0.13 -10.09
N MET A 31 -7.19 -1.41 -10.11
CA MET A 31 -8.35 -1.90 -10.84
C MET A 31 -9.66 -1.51 -10.13
N PRO A 32 -10.78 -1.46 -10.86
CA PRO A 32 -12.08 -1.20 -10.27
C PRO A 32 -12.46 -2.32 -9.29
N ALA A 33 -13.06 -1.95 -8.17
CA ALA A 33 -13.46 -2.87 -7.12
C ALA A 33 -14.93 -2.67 -6.76
N LYS A 34 -15.65 -3.78 -6.60
CA LYS A 34 -16.96 -3.75 -5.95
C LYS A 34 -16.77 -3.63 -4.44
N ALA A 35 -17.82 -3.22 -3.74
CA ALA A 35 -17.87 -3.36 -2.29
C ALA A 35 -17.65 -4.83 -1.93
N ALA A 36 -16.78 -5.08 -0.94
CA ALA A 36 -16.51 -6.42 -0.46
C ALA A 36 -17.73 -6.97 0.30
N THR A 37 -17.97 -8.26 0.15
CA THR A 37 -19.08 -8.96 0.78
C THR A 37 -18.63 -9.76 2.01
N TYR A 38 -19.60 -10.22 2.79
CA TYR A 38 -19.37 -11.01 4.02
C TYR A 38 -19.07 -12.50 3.74
N ASP A 39 -18.69 -12.85 2.51
CA ASP A 39 -18.45 -14.24 2.11
C ASP A 39 -17.40 -14.89 3.01
N LYS A 40 -17.77 -16.05 3.58
CA LYS A 40 -17.17 -16.66 4.78
C LYS A 40 -15.66 -16.95 4.72
N LYS A 41 -15.04 -16.81 3.56
CA LYS A 41 -13.66 -17.21 3.26
C LYS A 41 -12.75 -15.99 3.13
N GLY A 42 -11.61 -16.02 3.80
CA GLY A 42 -10.54 -15.04 3.70
C GLY A 42 -9.84 -15.09 2.34
N PHE A 43 -8.90 -14.18 2.11
CA PHE A 43 -8.21 -14.08 0.82
C PHE A 43 -6.92 -14.92 0.80
N GLY A 44 -6.59 -15.49 -0.37
CA GLY A 44 -5.30 -16.15 -0.61
C GLY A 44 -5.04 -17.34 0.32
N SER A 45 -3.90 -17.34 1.02
CA SER A 45 -3.54 -18.38 2.01
C SER A 45 -4.52 -18.48 3.20
N ASN A 46 -5.47 -17.55 3.32
CA ASN A 46 -6.51 -17.55 4.35
C ASN A 46 -7.91 -17.95 3.83
N ALA A 47 -8.00 -18.64 2.68
CA ALA A 47 -9.28 -19.07 2.11
C ALA A 47 -10.17 -19.88 3.07
N ASP A 48 -9.61 -20.54 4.09
CA ASP A 48 -10.39 -21.30 5.07
C ASP A 48 -10.60 -20.55 6.41
N LYS A 49 -10.09 -19.33 6.55
CA LYS A 49 -10.29 -18.45 7.71
C LYS A 49 -11.38 -17.42 7.43
N PRO A 50 -12.02 -16.83 8.46
CA PRO A 50 -12.93 -15.70 8.27
C PRO A 50 -12.21 -14.52 7.62
N ASN A 51 -12.87 -13.82 6.70
CA ASN A 51 -12.33 -12.59 6.12
C ASN A 51 -12.32 -11.43 7.14
N ALA A 52 -11.69 -10.31 6.78
CA ALA A 52 -11.58 -9.13 7.64
C ALA A 52 -12.94 -8.55 8.05
N ILE A 53 -13.95 -8.60 7.17
CA ILE A 53 -15.32 -8.12 7.45
C ILE A 53 -15.97 -8.95 8.54
N VAL A 54 -15.97 -10.28 8.39
CA VAL A 54 -16.56 -11.19 9.39
C VAL A 54 -15.83 -11.05 10.72
N THR A 55 -14.51 -10.92 10.69
CA THR A 55 -13.70 -10.73 11.90
C THR A 55 -14.05 -9.40 12.58
N ALA A 56 -14.07 -8.29 11.84
CA ALA A 56 -14.47 -6.97 12.35
C ALA A 56 -15.84 -7.02 13.03
N LEU A 57 -16.86 -7.59 12.36
CA LEU A 57 -18.21 -7.74 12.90
C LEU A 57 -18.21 -8.56 14.20
N SER A 58 -17.47 -9.68 14.24
CA SER A 58 -17.36 -10.51 15.46
C SER A 58 -16.65 -9.80 16.62
N LYS A 59 -15.84 -8.78 16.33
CA LYS A 59 -15.16 -7.96 17.33
C LYS A 59 -15.98 -6.76 17.80
N GLY A 60 -17.15 -6.50 17.21
CA GLY A 60 -18.01 -5.36 17.55
C GLY A 60 -17.84 -4.14 16.65
N TYR A 61 -17.12 -4.26 15.54
CA TYR A 61 -16.95 -3.12 14.63
C TYR A 61 -18.17 -3.03 13.72
N VAL A 62 -18.59 -1.80 13.41
CA VAL A 62 -19.43 -1.57 12.24
C VAL A 62 -18.54 -1.67 11.00
N VAL A 63 -19.07 -2.25 9.92
CA VAL A 63 -18.33 -2.35 8.66
C VAL A 63 -19.07 -1.56 7.60
N ALA A 64 -18.37 -0.61 6.98
CA ALA A 64 -18.79 0.05 5.76
C ALA A 64 -17.87 -0.43 4.63
N SER A 65 -18.40 -1.17 3.66
CA SER A 65 -17.61 -1.58 2.49
C SER A 65 -18.06 -0.85 1.24
N VAL A 66 -17.10 -0.34 0.48
CA VAL A 66 -17.33 0.64 -0.58
C VAL A 66 -16.74 0.12 -1.89
N GLY A 67 -17.51 0.25 -2.97
CA GLY A 67 -16.98 0.04 -4.32
C GLY A 67 -16.23 1.29 -4.79
N ALA A 68 -15.12 1.10 -5.50
CA ALA A 68 -14.33 2.18 -6.06
C ALA A 68 -14.12 1.96 -7.55
N ARG A 69 -14.22 3.05 -8.31
CA ARG A 69 -13.78 3.09 -9.71
C ARG A 69 -12.29 2.77 -9.79
N GLY A 70 -11.83 2.43 -10.99
CA GLY A 70 -10.42 2.13 -11.22
C GLY A 70 -10.06 2.19 -12.68
N ARG A 71 -8.77 2.00 -12.94
CA ARG A 71 -8.08 2.43 -14.17
C ARG A 71 -8.63 1.89 -15.50
N THR A 72 -9.41 0.81 -15.47
CA THR A 72 -10.02 0.17 -16.64
C THR A 72 -11.51 0.45 -16.82
N LEU A 73 -12.15 1.25 -15.95
CA LEU A 73 -13.56 1.59 -16.17
C LEU A 73 -13.71 2.55 -17.34
N GLU A 74 -14.64 2.19 -18.21
CA GLU A 74 -15.05 2.98 -19.36
C GLU A 74 -16.57 3.09 -19.40
N LYS A 75 -17.06 4.22 -19.90
CA LYS A 75 -18.47 4.44 -20.22
C LYS A 75 -18.53 5.32 -21.46
N ASP A 76 -19.35 4.92 -22.44
CA ASP A 76 -19.58 5.67 -23.68
C ASP A 76 -18.28 6.06 -24.43
N GLY A 77 -17.31 5.13 -24.46
CA GLY A 77 -16.00 5.32 -25.12
C GLY A 77 -15.02 6.22 -24.36
N LYS A 78 -15.33 6.57 -23.11
CA LYS A 78 -14.50 7.44 -22.26
C LYS A 78 -14.08 6.74 -20.97
N TYR A 79 -12.85 6.99 -20.54
CA TYR A 79 -12.36 6.46 -19.27
C TYR A 79 -12.96 7.23 -18.09
N THR A 80 -13.48 6.50 -17.09
CA THR A 80 -14.19 7.11 -15.93
C THR A 80 -13.54 6.82 -14.59
N GLY A 81 -12.52 5.95 -14.56
CA GLY A 81 -11.84 5.50 -13.34
C GLY A 81 -10.34 5.79 -13.27
N LYS A 82 -9.83 6.69 -14.11
CA LYS A 82 -8.44 7.18 -14.03
C LYS A 82 -8.22 8.00 -12.76
N ALA A 83 -6.96 8.20 -12.37
CA ALA A 83 -6.63 9.05 -11.23
C ALA A 83 -7.26 10.45 -11.35
N PRO A 84 -7.87 11.01 -10.29
CA PRO A 84 -7.92 10.50 -8.92
C PRO A 84 -9.22 9.75 -8.56
N ALA A 85 -9.98 9.21 -9.52
CA ALA A 85 -11.34 8.68 -9.30
C ALA A 85 -11.47 7.71 -8.12
N ALA A 86 -10.56 6.75 -7.97
CA ALA A 86 -10.61 5.75 -6.90
C ALA A 86 -10.54 6.38 -5.50
N ILE A 87 -9.65 7.37 -5.28
CA ILE A 87 -9.57 8.06 -3.98
C ILE A 87 -10.76 8.98 -3.77
N ILE A 88 -11.31 9.60 -4.82
CA ILE A 88 -12.54 10.40 -4.74
C ILE A 88 -13.71 9.55 -4.27
N ASP A 89 -13.85 8.32 -4.75
CA ASP A 89 -14.94 7.43 -4.33
C ASP A 89 -14.82 7.06 -2.85
N LEU A 90 -13.61 6.69 -2.40
CA LEU A 90 -13.39 6.35 -0.99
C LEU A 90 -13.59 7.55 -0.06
N LYS A 91 -13.09 8.73 -0.44
CA LYS A 91 -13.34 9.98 0.31
C LYS A 91 -14.82 10.32 0.35
N SER A 92 -15.54 10.19 -0.78
CA SER A 92 -16.98 10.45 -0.84
C SER A 92 -17.77 9.51 0.08
N ALA A 93 -17.34 8.26 0.22
CA ALA A 93 -17.94 7.33 1.18
C ALA A 93 -17.66 7.72 2.63
N VAL A 94 -16.46 8.20 2.96
CA VAL A 94 -16.17 8.76 4.30
C VAL A 94 -17.06 9.97 4.58
N ARG A 95 -17.24 10.88 3.61
CA ARG A 95 -18.17 12.01 3.74
C ARG A 95 -19.60 11.54 3.96
N TYR A 96 -20.04 10.50 3.25
CA TYR A 96 -21.36 9.91 3.46
C TYR A 96 -21.54 9.35 4.88
N LEU A 97 -20.51 8.69 5.43
CA LEU A 97 -20.52 8.19 6.80
C LEU A 97 -20.62 9.34 7.81
N HIS A 98 -19.75 10.35 7.73
CA HIS A 98 -19.82 11.54 8.60
C HIS A 98 -21.16 12.28 8.50
N PHE A 99 -21.70 12.44 7.30
CA PHE A 99 -23.01 13.08 7.09
C PHE A 99 -24.15 12.33 7.78
N ASN A 100 -24.04 11.00 7.90
CA ASN A 100 -25.07 10.15 8.49
C ASN A 100 -24.74 9.69 9.92
N ASP A 101 -23.71 10.25 10.57
CA ASP A 101 -23.21 9.81 11.88
C ASP A 101 -24.32 9.63 12.92
N GLN A 102 -25.22 10.62 13.04
CA GLN A 102 -26.34 10.56 13.98
C GLN A 102 -27.46 9.55 13.62
N ARG A 103 -27.41 8.95 12.43
CA ARG A 103 -28.47 8.10 11.85
C ARG A 103 -28.01 6.67 11.60
N MET A 104 -26.74 6.36 11.82
CA MET A 104 -26.18 5.03 11.65
C MET A 104 -25.61 4.52 12.97
N ALA A 105 -25.44 3.19 13.05
CA ALA A 105 -24.60 2.63 14.10
C ALA A 105 -23.13 2.84 13.73
N GLY A 106 -22.29 2.98 14.75
CA GLY A 106 -20.87 3.27 14.66
C GLY A 106 -20.59 4.76 14.82
N ASP A 107 -19.36 5.07 15.21
CA ASP A 107 -18.86 6.44 15.38
C ASP A 107 -18.05 6.83 14.13
N ALA A 108 -18.53 7.79 13.33
CA ALA A 108 -17.83 8.29 12.15
C ALA A 108 -16.52 9.00 12.52
N ASN A 109 -16.33 9.42 13.76
CA ASN A 109 -15.04 9.93 14.25
C ASN A 109 -14.03 8.82 14.53
N LYS A 110 -14.43 7.54 14.44
CA LYS A 110 -13.59 6.34 14.62
C LYS A 110 -13.58 5.46 13.37
N ILE A 111 -13.48 6.06 12.19
CA ILE A 111 -13.31 5.33 10.92
C ILE A 111 -11.87 4.81 10.79
N ILE A 112 -11.71 3.50 10.62
CA ILE A 112 -10.43 2.82 10.41
C ILE A 112 -10.41 2.26 9.00
N SER A 113 -9.61 2.85 8.11
CA SER A 113 -9.46 2.34 6.74
C SER A 113 -8.58 1.10 6.69
N ASN A 114 -8.89 0.16 5.81
CA ASN A 114 -8.04 -1.01 5.55
C ASN A 114 -7.90 -1.28 4.05
N GLY A 115 -6.71 -1.70 3.64
CA GLY A 115 -6.46 -2.10 2.26
C GLY A 115 -5.10 -2.75 2.06
N THR A 116 -4.99 -3.49 0.96
CA THR A 116 -3.77 -4.20 0.54
C THR A 116 -3.30 -3.70 -0.82
N SER A 117 -2.00 -3.63 -1.08
CA SER A 117 -1.45 -3.27 -2.38
C SER A 117 -1.83 -1.84 -2.79
N ALA A 118 -2.39 -1.64 -3.99
CA ALA A 118 -3.03 -0.38 -4.40
C ALA A 118 -4.14 0.07 -3.44
N GLY A 119 -4.92 -0.86 -2.88
CA GLY A 119 -5.89 -0.54 -1.83
C GLY A 119 -5.24 -0.09 -0.52
N GLY A 120 -4.03 -0.58 -0.23
CA GLY A 120 -3.20 -0.10 0.88
C GLY A 120 -2.68 1.31 0.63
N ALA A 121 -2.26 1.61 -0.61
CA ALA A 121 -1.89 2.96 -1.03
C ALA A 121 -3.07 3.93 -0.91
N LEU A 122 -4.27 3.51 -1.32
CA LEU A 122 -5.50 4.30 -1.17
C LEU A 122 -5.92 4.46 0.29
N SER A 123 -5.76 3.44 1.14
CA SER A 123 -5.97 3.53 2.59
C SER A 123 -5.03 4.57 3.21
N ALA A 124 -3.74 4.52 2.87
CA ALA A 124 -2.75 5.49 3.32
C ALA A 124 -3.04 6.91 2.81
N LEU A 125 -3.42 7.06 1.53
CA LEU A 125 -3.77 8.34 0.95
C LEU A 125 -5.03 8.93 1.59
N LEU A 126 -6.05 8.11 1.85
CA LEU A 126 -7.28 8.51 2.54
C LEU A 126 -6.96 9.10 3.92
N GLY A 127 -6.11 8.42 4.70
CA GLY A 127 -5.67 8.90 6.01
C GLY A 127 -4.78 10.13 5.95
N ALA A 128 -3.88 10.26 4.98
CA ALA A 128 -2.96 11.41 4.91
C ALA A 128 -3.69 12.69 4.48
N SER A 129 -4.69 12.56 3.59
CA SER A 129 -5.26 13.69 2.87
C SER A 129 -6.62 14.16 3.39
N GLY A 130 -6.98 13.87 4.63
CA GLY A 130 -8.25 14.27 5.26
C GLY A 130 -8.55 15.77 5.07
N ASP A 131 -9.76 16.11 4.64
CA ASP A 131 -10.28 17.47 4.38
C ASP A 131 -9.40 18.35 3.48
N HIS A 132 -8.48 17.76 2.71
CA HIS A 132 -7.53 18.54 1.93
C HIS A 132 -8.20 19.17 0.70
N ARG A 133 -7.94 20.47 0.47
CA ARG A 133 -8.61 21.28 -0.57
C ARG A 133 -8.41 20.77 -2.00
N ASP A 134 -7.35 20.01 -2.26
CA ASP A 134 -7.01 19.49 -3.59
C ASP A 134 -8.15 18.60 -4.16
N TYR A 135 -9.00 18.03 -3.29
CA TYR A 135 -10.12 17.18 -3.70
C TYR A 135 -11.46 17.93 -3.83
N ALA A 136 -11.52 19.22 -3.46
CA ALA A 136 -12.77 19.96 -3.32
C ALA A 136 -13.58 20.07 -4.63
N GLU A 137 -12.90 20.27 -5.76
CA GLU A 137 -13.58 20.39 -7.06
C GLU A 137 -14.16 19.05 -7.52
N TYR A 138 -13.44 17.95 -7.30
CA TYR A 138 -13.93 16.61 -7.61
C TYR A 138 -15.17 16.24 -6.79
N PHE A 139 -15.24 16.67 -5.52
CA PHE A 139 -16.42 16.45 -4.69
C PHE A 139 -17.67 17.17 -5.21
N LYS A 140 -17.51 18.39 -5.74
CA LYS A 140 -18.63 19.09 -6.39
C LYS A 140 -19.10 18.34 -7.63
N GLN A 141 -18.16 17.86 -8.45
CA GLN A 141 -18.48 17.15 -9.69
C GLN A 141 -19.25 15.84 -9.46
N VAL A 142 -18.99 15.15 -8.35
CA VAL A 142 -19.68 13.89 -7.99
C VAL A 142 -20.80 14.09 -6.97
N GLU A 143 -21.11 15.35 -6.62
CA GLU A 143 -22.14 15.73 -5.63
C GLU A 143 -21.96 14.98 -4.29
N ALA A 144 -20.71 14.84 -3.85
CA ALA A 144 -20.41 14.16 -2.59
C ALA A 144 -21.01 14.91 -1.39
N ALA A 145 -21.56 14.16 -0.44
CA ALA A 145 -22.20 14.69 0.77
C ALA A 145 -21.34 15.74 1.48
N GLU A 146 -21.93 16.85 1.93
CA GLU A 146 -21.21 17.95 2.58
C GLU A 146 -20.82 17.59 4.02
N ALA A 147 -19.74 16.83 4.18
CA ALA A 147 -19.15 16.48 5.47
C ALA A 147 -17.62 16.32 5.37
N SER A 148 -16.96 16.00 6.49
CA SER A 148 -15.53 15.72 6.54
C SER A 148 -15.18 14.42 5.80
N ASP A 149 -13.98 14.36 5.21
CA ASP A 149 -13.39 13.11 4.69
C ASP A 149 -12.21 12.60 5.53
N ALA A 150 -11.98 13.20 6.70
CA ALA A 150 -10.97 12.75 7.66
C ALA A 150 -11.37 11.40 8.30
N ILE A 151 -10.36 10.58 8.57
CA ILE A 151 -10.52 9.28 9.23
C ILE A 151 -9.64 9.19 10.48
N PHE A 152 -9.97 8.27 11.37
CA PHE A 152 -9.33 8.11 12.67
C PHE A 152 -7.99 7.41 12.57
N ALA A 153 -7.94 6.31 11.82
CA ALA A 153 -6.77 5.46 11.74
C ALA A 153 -6.64 4.75 10.39
N VAL A 154 -5.42 4.37 10.05
CA VAL A 154 -5.07 3.67 8.81
C VAL A 154 -4.49 2.30 9.12
N SER A 155 -5.06 1.26 8.51
CA SER A 155 -4.36 0.00 8.28
C SER A 155 -4.01 -0.12 6.79
N ALA A 156 -2.73 -0.33 6.49
CA ALA A 156 -2.21 -0.45 5.13
C ALA A 156 -1.24 -1.63 5.01
N TYR A 157 -1.63 -2.64 4.25
CA TYR A 157 -0.78 -3.75 3.85
C TYR A 157 -0.13 -3.44 2.50
N CYS A 158 1.19 -3.60 2.42
CA CYS A 158 2.04 -3.41 1.24
C CYS A 158 1.60 -2.25 0.32
N PRO A 159 1.51 -1.01 0.85
CA PRO A 159 0.99 0.12 0.09
C PRO A 159 1.87 0.43 -1.14
N ILE A 160 1.33 0.23 -2.33
CA ILE A 160 1.98 0.56 -3.62
C ILE A 160 1.79 2.06 -3.93
N THR A 161 2.42 2.91 -3.11
CA THR A 161 2.37 4.38 -3.17
C THR A 161 3.69 4.95 -3.71
N ASN A 162 3.80 6.29 -3.80
CA ASN A 162 5.03 7.00 -4.19
C ASN A 162 5.58 6.54 -5.55
N LEU A 163 4.67 6.39 -6.51
CA LEU A 163 4.89 5.72 -7.80
C LEU A 163 5.95 6.43 -8.65
N GLU A 164 6.01 7.75 -8.57
CA GLU A 164 6.99 8.58 -9.29
C GLU A 164 8.43 8.37 -8.82
N ASN A 165 8.64 7.75 -7.64
CA ASN A 165 9.95 7.39 -7.12
C ASN A 165 10.15 5.86 -7.00
N ALA A 166 9.11 5.07 -7.28
CA ALA A 166 9.11 3.64 -7.05
C ALA A 166 10.08 2.87 -7.95
N ASP A 167 10.35 3.36 -9.17
CA ASP A 167 11.35 2.78 -10.06
C ASP A 167 12.77 2.86 -9.49
N THR A 168 13.17 4.04 -9.04
CA THR A 168 14.50 4.25 -8.46
C THR A 168 14.65 3.45 -7.15
N ALA A 169 13.61 3.40 -6.31
CA ALA A 169 13.59 2.56 -5.10
C ALA A 169 13.73 1.06 -5.42
N TYR A 170 12.94 0.56 -6.39
CA TYR A 170 13.01 -0.84 -6.82
C TYR A 170 14.39 -1.20 -7.36
N LYS A 171 15.05 -0.26 -8.06
CA LYS A 171 16.40 -0.47 -8.56
C LYS A 171 17.45 -0.37 -7.47
N TRP A 172 17.32 0.53 -6.51
CA TRP A 172 18.20 0.57 -5.34
C TRP A 172 18.23 -0.77 -4.59
N GLU A 173 17.07 -1.38 -4.37
CA GLU A 173 16.98 -2.64 -3.63
C GLU A 173 17.41 -3.87 -4.44
N PHE A 174 16.95 -4.00 -5.70
CA PHE A 174 17.09 -5.22 -6.49
C PHE A 174 18.11 -5.14 -7.64
N ASN A 175 18.95 -4.10 -7.72
CA ASN A 175 20.04 -4.07 -8.71
C ASN A 175 21.06 -5.20 -8.43
N GLY A 176 21.57 -5.83 -9.50
CA GLY A 176 22.41 -7.03 -9.40
C GLY A 176 21.62 -8.34 -9.45
N LEU A 177 20.35 -8.33 -9.03
CA LEU A 177 19.46 -9.48 -9.16
C LEU A 177 18.83 -9.51 -10.56
N ASN A 178 19.40 -10.33 -11.45
CA ASN A 178 19.01 -10.36 -12.87
C ASN A 178 17.95 -11.41 -13.21
N GLN A 179 17.65 -12.34 -12.30
CA GLN A 179 16.61 -13.36 -12.51
C GLN A 179 15.26 -12.86 -12.00
N PHE A 180 14.23 -12.94 -12.83
CA PHE A 180 12.88 -12.52 -12.46
C PHE A 180 11.86 -13.67 -12.51
N SER A 181 10.80 -13.53 -11.73
CA SER A 181 9.62 -14.40 -11.75
C SER A 181 8.37 -13.58 -11.40
N ARG A 182 7.46 -13.42 -12.35
CA ARG A 182 6.24 -12.60 -12.20
C ARG A 182 5.00 -13.29 -12.70
N ILE A 183 3.85 -12.84 -12.24
CA ILE A 183 2.56 -13.26 -12.80
C ILE A 183 2.47 -12.78 -14.26
N ASP A 184 1.97 -13.64 -15.14
CA ASP A 184 1.65 -13.29 -16.53
C ASP A 184 0.41 -12.38 -16.57
N MET A 185 0.66 -11.07 -16.54
CA MET A 185 -0.38 -10.04 -16.58
C MET A 185 -1.07 -9.94 -17.95
N SER A 186 -0.50 -10.49 -19.03
CA SER A 186 -1.09 -10.40 -20.38
C SER A 186 -2.41 -11.16 -20.52
N ARG A 187 -2.68 -12.09 -19.59
CA ARG A 187 -3.88 -12.94 -19.58
C ARG A 187 -4.92 -12.51 -18.55
N LEU A 188 -4.70 -11.38 -17.87
CA LEU A 188 -5.53 -10.93 -16.75
C LEU A 188 -6.62 -9.94 -17.20
N SER A 189 -7.89 -10.33 -17.05
CA SER A 189 -9.04 -9.43 -17.12
C SER A 189 -9.41 -8.90 -15.73
N ALA A 190 -10.28 -7.88 -15.63
CA ALA A 190 -10.80 -7.43 -14.33
C ALA A 190 -11.52 -8.59 -13.58
N ALA A 191 -12.28 -9.41 -14.30
CA ALA A 191 -12.90 -10.61 -13.75
C ALA A 191 -11.86 -11.64 -13.28
N GLY A 192 -10.84 -11.95 -14.09
CA GLY A 192 -9.76 -12.89 -13.73
C GLY A 192 -8.76 -12.34 -12.69
N TYR A 193 -8.70 -11.02 -12.49
CA TYR A 193 -7.94 -10.43 -11.40
C TYR A 193 -8.64 -10.67 -10.05
N ASN A 194 -9.97 -10.57 -10.06
CA ASN A 194 -10.85 -10.77 -8.93
C ASN A 194 -11.14 -12.25 -8.65
N ASP A 195 -11.12 -13.11 -9.68
CA ASP A 195 -11.13 -14.57 -9.52
C ASP A 195 -9.71 -15.06 -9.17
N ARG A 196 -9.52 -15.40 -7.90
CA ARG A 196 -8.25 -15.88 -7.35
C ARG A 196 -8.30 -17.36 -6.97
N SER A 197 -9.27 -18.11 -7.52
CA SER A 197 -9.47 -19.53 -7.23
C SER A 197 -8.37 -20.44 -7.79
N GLN A 198 -7.59 -19.96 -8.76
CA GLN A 198 -6.49 -20.69 -9.38
C GLN A 198 -5.18 -19.89 -9.29
N PRO A 199 -4.02 -20.57 -9.12
CA PRO A 199 -2.72 -19.92 -9.20
C PRO A 199 -2.52 -19.33 -10.59
N LYS A 200 -2.10 -18.06 -10.63
CA LYS A 200 -1.90 -17.35 -11.89
C LYS A 200 -0.59 -17.83 -12.55
N PRO A 201 -0.58 -18.07 -13.87
CA PRO A 201 0.62 -18.50 -14.58
C PRO A 201 1.76 -17.49 -14.35
N ARG A 202 3.00 -17.99 -14.22
CA ARG A 202 4.18 -17.16 -14.04
C ARG A 202 5.07 -17.15 -15.28
N ILE A 203 5.71 -16.01 -15.52
CA ILE A 203 6.80 -15.84 -16.49
C ILE A 203 8.08 -15.70 -15.70
N GLU A 204 9.07 -16.51 -16.05
CA GLU A 204 10.43 -16.44 -15.52
C GLU A 204 11.41 -16.10 -16.64
N GLY A 205 12.53 -15.47 -16.27
CA GLY A 205 13.58 -15.15 -17.21
C GLY A 205 14.72 -14.36 -16.59
N GLU A 206 15.59 -13.86 -17.45
CA GLU A 206 16.72 -13.02 -17.08
C GLU A 206 16.62 -11.64 -17.74
N LEU A 207 17.17 -10.63 -17.09
CA LEU A 207 17.23 -9.28 -17.64
C LEU A 207 18.15 -9.21 -18.85
N THR A 208 17.74 -8.45 -19.86
CA THR A 208 18.60 -8.11 -21.00
C THR A 208 19.71 -7.14 -20.59
N ALA A 209 20.75 -7.00 -21.42
CA ALA A 209 21.82 -6.03 -21.17
C ALA A 209 21.30 -4.59 -21.01
N ASP A 210 20.32 -4.17 -21.82
CA ASP A 210 19.71 -2.85 -21.73
C ASP A 210 18.89 -2.67 -20.44
N GLN A 211 18.21 -3.74 -20.00
CA GLN A 211 17.51 -3.74 -18.71
C GLN A 211 18.49 -3.65 -17.55
N ILE A 212 19.63 -4.34 -17.60
CA ILE A 212 20.69 -4.25 -16.59
C ILE A 212 21.26 -2.82 -16.55
N LYS A 213 21.54 -2.22 -17.71
CA LYS A 213 21.99 -0.82 -17.81
C LYS A 213 20.97 0.14 -17.19
N THR A 214 19.69 0.03 -17.58
CA THR A 214 18.58 0.82 -17.02
C THR A 214 18.48 0.65 -15.50
N SER A 215 18.71 -0.57 -15.01
CA SER A 215 18.73 -0.89 -13.57
C SER A 215 19.84 -0.13 -12.83
N HIS A 216 21.03 0.01 -13.42
CA HIS A 216 22.12 0.79 -12.81
C HIS A 216 21.84 2.29 -12.80
N GLU A 217 21.30 2.85 -13.90
CA GLU A 217 20.96 4.28 -14.00
C GLU A 217 19.93 4.69 -12.94
N LEU A 218 18.83 3.94 -12.84
CA LEU A 218 17.76 4.20 -11.87
C LEU A 218 18.21 3.96 -10.42
N LYS A 219 19.09 2.97 -10.14
CA LYS A 219 19.71 2.80 -8.81
C LYS A 219 20.48 4.06 -8.41
N ALA A 220 21.29 4.60 -9.32
CA ALA A 220 22.15 5.75 -9.04
C ALA A 220 21.36 7.03 -8.73
N ALA A 221 20.11 7.12 -9.18
CA ALA A 221 19.24 8.27 -8.90
C ALA A 221 18.59 8.24 -7.51
N PHE A 222 18.41 7.06 -6.90
CA PHE A 222 17.66 6.93 -5.64
C PHE A 222 18.27 7.64 -4.43
N PRO A 223 19.61 7.65 -4.22
CA PRO A 223 20.22 8.35 -3.08
C PRO A 223 19.87 9.84 -3.03
N ALA A 224 19.83 10.52 -4.17
CA ALA A 224 19.47 11.93 -4.22
C ALA A 224 18.04 12.17 -3.73
N TYR A 225 17.10 11.31 -4.14
CA TYR A 225 15.72 11.36 -3.67
C TYR A 225 15.64 11.15 -2.15
N VAL A 226 16.23 10.06 -1.62
CA VAL A 226 16.20 9.77 -0.17
C VAL A 226 16.80 10.93 0.65
N ASN A 227 17.95 11.44 0.24
CA ASN A 227 18.62 12.53 0.96
C ASN A 227 17.81 13.84 0.91
N SER A 228 17.07 14.10 -0.17
CA SER A 228 16.21 15.30 -0.30
C SER A 228 15.06 15.31 0.71
N LEU A 229 14.60 14.14 1.17
CA LEU A 229 13.52 14.02 2.14
C LEU A 229 13.95 14.39 3.57
N ASN A 230 15.26 14.51 3.83
CA ASN A 230 15.83 14.79 5.15
C ASN A 230 15.28 13.87 6.25
N LEU A 231 15.17 12.58 5.93
CA LEU A 231 14.58 11.57 6.81
C LEU A 231 15.36 11.45 8.13
N LYS A 232 14.64 11.29 9.23
CA LYS A 232 15.23 11.06 10.56
C LYS A 232 14.61 9.86 11.23
N ASP A 233 15.42 9.05 11.89
CA ASP A 233 14.93 7.97 12.75
C ASP A 233 14.26 8.55 14.02
N GLU A 234 13.73 7.66 14.85
CA GLU A 234 13.03 8.01 16.09
C GLU A 234 13.95 8.67 17.13
N LYS A 235 15.28 8.60 16.95
CA LYS A 235 16.30 9.24 17.79
C LYS A 235 16.76 10.58 17.21
N GLY A 236 16.24 10.99 16.06
CA GLY A 236 16.59 12.22 15.37
C GLY A 236 17.84 12.12 14.49
N ASN A 237 18.41 10.92 14.29
CA ASN A 237 19.57 10.72 13.42
C ASN A 237 19.15 10.80 11.96
N LEU A 238 19.95 11.48 11.14
CA LEU A 238 19.69 11.60 9.71
C LEU A 238 19.89 10.25 9.00
N LEU A 239 18.90 9.86 8.19
CA LEU A 239 18.90 8.66 7.38
C LEU A 239 19.28 9.05 5.95
N THR A 240 20.50 8.68 5.54
CA THR A 240 21.07 9.07 4.24
C THR A 240 21.61 7.87 3.47
N LEU A 241 21.83 8.09 2.17
CA LEU A 241 22.52 7.20 1.27
C LEU A 241 23.70 7.92 0.58
N ASP A 242 24.82 7.21 0.43
CA ASP A 242 25.93 7.60 -0.43
C ASP A 242 25.62 7.33 -1.91
N LYS A 243 26.57 7.65 -2.80
CA LYS A 243 26.42 7.48 -4.25
C LYS A 243 26.32 6.00 -4.68
N GLU A 244 26.80 5.07 -3.85
CA GLU A 244 26.68 3.62 -4.06
C GLU A 244 25.32 3.07 -3.56
N GLY A 245 24.55 3.86 -2.82
CA GLY A 245 23.30 3.48 -2.20
C GLY A 245 23.47 2.77 -0.85
N ASN A 246 24.57 2.97 -0.14
CA ASN A 246 24.78 2.52 1.23
C ASN A 246 24.65 3.69 2.21
N GLY A 247 24.42 3.42 3.49
CA GLY A 247 24.31 4.47 4.51
C GLY A 247 23.28 4.13 5.58
N SER A 248 23.02 5.10 6.46
CA SER A 248 22.12 4.92 7.61
C SER A 248 20.69 4.56 7.19
N PHE A 249 20.21 5.02 6.04
CA PHE A 249 18.89 4.61 5.53
C PHE A 249 18.85 3.12 5.15
N LYS A 250 19.89 2.60 4.49
CA LYS A 250 19.99 1.16 4.17
C LYS A 250 20.01 0.33 5.45
N GLU A 251 20.80 0.75 6.43
CA GLU A 251 20.86 0.08 7.73
C GLU A 251 19.50 0.12 8.45
N TYR A 252 18.76 1.23 8.39
CA TYR A 252 17.39 1.27 8.93
C TYR A 252 16.49 0.21 8.30
N VAL A 253 16.40 0.16 6.97
CA VAL A 253 15.56 -0.82 6.25
C VAL A 253 15.98 -2.26 6.59
N LYS A 254 17.30 -2.52 6.59
CA LYS A 254 17.89 -3.80 6.97
C LYS A 254 17.50 -4.20 8.41
N GLN A 255 17.58 -3.28 9.36
CA GLN A 255 17.25 -3.56 10.77
C GLN A 255 15.76 -3.82 11.01
N VAL A 256 14.86 -3.22 10.20
CA VAL A 256 13.42 -3.56 10.25
C VAL A 256 13.22 -5.03 9.84
N ILE A 257 13.91 -5.48 8.78
CA ILE A 257 13.85 -6.89 8.32
C ILE A 257 14.50 -7.84 9.33
N VAL A 258 15.64 -7.46 9.92
CA VAL A 258 16.31 -8.24 10.97
C VAL A 258 15.38 -8.48 12.17
N ARG A 259 14.65 -7.46 12.63
CA ARG A 259 13.67 -7.61 13.73
C ARG A 259 12.55 -8.60 13.38
N ALA A 260 12.12 -8.61 12.13
CA ALA A 260 11.06 -9.52 11.69
C ALA A 260 11.52 -10.98 11.66
N VAL A 261 12.70 -11.26 11.09
CA VAL A 261 13.27 -12.61 11.08
C VAL A 261 13.63 -13.09 12.48
N ASP A 262 14.11 -12.20 13.36
CA ASP A 262 14.35 -12.51 14.77
C ASP A 262 13.06 -12.90 15.50
N THR A 263 11.99 -12.14 15.30
CA THR A 263 10.66 -12.45 15.84
C THR A 263 10.16 -13.80 15.33
N ALA A 264 10.32 -14.08 14.04
CA ALA A 264 9.93 -15.36 13.45
C ALA A 264 10.78 -16.53 13.99
N HIS A 265 12.08 -16.31 14.20
CA HIS A 265 12.99 -17.29 14.78
C HIS A 265 12.62 -17.64 16.22
N LYS A 266 12.33 -16.63 17.05
CA LYS A 266 11.85 -16.79 18.43
C LYS A 266 10.51 -17.53 18.49
N ASN A 267 9.71 -17.43 17.43
CA ASN A 267 8.47 -18.18 17.26
C ASN A 267 8.66 -19.56 16.56
N GLY A 268 9.90 -20.06 16.45
CA GLY A 268 10.20 -21.42 15.99
C GLY A 268 10.51 -21.55 14.49
N THR A 269 10.66 -20.44 13.76
CA THR A 269 11.08 -20.51 12.35
C THR A 269 12.52 -21.04 12.25
N ASN A 270 12.71 -22.09 11.44
CA ASN A 270 14.03 -22.63 11.16
C ASN A 270 14.78 -21.71 10.18
N LEU A 271 16.00 -21.32 10.56
CA LEU A 271 16.89 -20.45 9.78
C LEU A 271 18.18 -21.15 9.32
N SER A 272 18.29 -22.48 9.51
CA SER A 272 19.52 -23.23 9.23
C SER A 272 20.01 -23.13 7.78
N ASP A 273 19.11 -22.88 6.84
CA ASP A 273 19.39 -22.73 5.41
C ASP A 273 19.62 -21.27 4.98
N LYS A 274 19.61 -20.31 5.93
CA LYS A 274 19.80 -18.88 5.66
C LYS A 274 21.19 -18.43 6.10
N SER A 275 22.21 -18.85 5.36
CA SER A 275 23.63 -18.53 5.65
C SER A 275 23.97 -17.04 5.58
N TRP A 276 23.08 -16.24 5.02
CA TRP A 276 23.18 -14.78 4.95
C TRP A 276 22.69 -14.08 6.23
N LEU A 277 22.21 -14.81 7.24
CA LEU A 277 21.86 -14.27 8.56
C LEU A 277 23.02 -14.40 9.54
N THR A 278 23.18 -13.42 10.41
CA THR A 278 24.10 -13.47 11.55
C THR A 278 23.30 -13.69 12.83
N LEU A 279 23.56 -14.83 13.48
CA LEU A 279 22.93 -15.19 14.75
C LEU A 279 23.87 -14.90 15.93
N SER A 280 23.29 -14.45 17.03
CA SER A 280 23.93 -14.40 18.34
C SER A 280 23.24 -15.38 19.30
N LYS A 281 23.65 -15.37 20.57
CA LYS A 281 22.95 -16.14 21.62
C LYS A 281 21.50 -15.68 21.84
N ASP A 282 21.20 -14.43 21.52
CA ASP A 282 19.92 -13.77 21.83
C ASP A 282 18.96 -13.71 20.63
N GLY A 283 19.36 -14.28 19.48
CA GLY A 283 18.57 -14.33 18.26
C GLY A 283 19.31 -13.79 17.03
N VAL A 284 18.56 -13.33 16.03
CA VAL A 284 19.14 -12.77 14.80
C VAL A 284 19.55 -11.32 15.04
N VAL A 285 20.82 -11.01 14.80
CA VAL A 285 21.39 -9.68 15.08
C VAL A 285 21.79 -8.91 13.83
N ASP A 286 22.03 -9.61 12.72
CA ASP A 286 22.38 -8.97 11.47
C ASP A 286 22.04 -9.82 10.23
N MET A 287 22.17 -9.21 9.06
CA MET A 287 21.87 -9.81 7.76
C MET A 287 22.82 -9.30 6.67
N ASP A 288 23.36 -10.19 5.84
CA ASP A 288 23.94 -9.79 4.55
C ASP A 288 22.81 -9.38 3.60
N TRP A 289 22.80 -8.08 3.27
CA TRP A 289 21.81 -7.49 2.36
C TRP A 289 21.79 -8.19 1.01
N ASN A 290 22.96 -8.48 0.43
CA ASN A 290 23.02 -9.10 -0.89
C ASN A 290 22.51 -10.55 -0.85
N GLY A 291 22.91 -11.33 0.15
CA GLY A 291 22.39 -12.67 0.38
C GLY A 291 20.87 -12.70 0.56
N TYR A 292 20.30 -11.76 1.31
CA TYR A 292 18.85 -11.63 1.43
C TYR A 292 18.17 -11.32 0.09
N ILE A 293 18.67 -10.30 -0.64
CA ILE A 293 18.07 -9.91 -1.92
C ILE A 293 18.14 -11.06 -2.94
N HIS A 294 19.24 -11.82 -2.99
CA HIS A 294 19.41 -12.94 -3.91
C HIS A 294 18.78 -14.25 -3.39
N SER A 295 18.18 -14.25 -2.20
CA SER A 295 17.50 -15.43 -1.67
C SER A 295 16.23 -15.78 -2.45
N GLU A 296 15.67 -14.82 -3.19
CA GLU A 296 14.52 -15.00 -4.06
C GLU A 296 14.67 -14.20 -5.36
N LYS A 297 13.86 -14.52 -6.38
CA LYS A 297 13.87 -13.81 -7.67
C LYS A 297 13.16 -12.46 -7.54
N ARG A 298 13.60 -11.46 -8.31
CA ARG A 298 12.84 -10.21 -8.42
C ARG A 298 11.54 -10.42 -9.17
N MET A 299 10.57 -9.54 -9.00
CA MET A 299 9.30 -9.65 -9.71
C MET A 299 9.32 -8.88 -11.03
N LYS A 300 9.55 -7.57 -10.99
CA LYS A 300 9.33 -6.68 -12.14
C LYS A 300 10.57 -6.61 -13.04
N SER A 301 10.48 -6.01 -14.23
CA SER A 301 11.65 -5.64 -15.06
C SER A 301 12.05 -4.18 -14.78
N PRO A 302 13.13 -3.62 -15.38
CA PRO A 302 13.43 -2.18 -15.34
C PRO A 302 12.87 -1.46 -16.58
N PRO A 303 12.24 -0.28 -16.42
CA PRO A 303 11.63 0.22 -15.18
C PRO A 303 10.55 -0.74 -14.65
N ALA A 304 10.35 -0.75 -13.34
CA ALA A 304 9.39 -1.61 -12.65
C ALA A 304 7.95 -1.08 -12.72
N PHE A 305 7.77 0.24 -12.76
CA PHE A 305 6.47 0.92 -12.74
C PHE A 305 6.25 1.75 -14.00
N ASP A 306 7.15 2.67 -14.35
CA ASP A 306 7.02 3.55 -15.52
C ASP A 306 7.76 2.97 -16.74
N ALA A 307 7.29 1.80 -17.21
CA ALA A 307 7.87 1.09 -18.34
C ALA A 307 7.86 1.94 -19.64
N PHE A 308 8.96 1.91 -20.39
CA PHE A 308 9.15 2.73 -21.61
C PHE A 308 8.09 2.51 -22.69
N ASP A 309 7.44 1.36 -22.72
CA ASP A 309 6.39 0.99 -23.68
C ASP A 309 4.97 1.29 -23.20
N LEU A 310 4.79 1.95 -22.06
CA LEU A 310 3.50 2.26 -21.43
C LEU A 310 2.67 1.01 -21.05
N SER A 311 3.31 -0.16 -20.88
CA SER A 311 2.60 -1.44 -20.68
C SER A 311 2.15 -1.72 -19.25
N SER A 312 2.66 -0.99 -18.26
CA SER A 312 2.32 -1.21 -16.85
C SER A 312 0.90 -0.74 -16.49
N GLY A 313 0.36 -1.28 -15.39
CA GLY A 313 -0.93 -0.83 -14.86
C GLY A 313 -0.90 0.59 -14.33
N GLU A 314 0.26 1.08 -13.91
CA GLU A 314 0.44 2.42 -13.37
C GLU A 314 0.30 3.50 -14.45
N HIS A 315 0.77 3.29 -15.69
CA HIS A 315 0.46 4.23 -16.78
C HIS A 315 -1.04 4.32 -17.01
N ASN A 316 -1.72 3.16 -16.94
CA ASN A 316 -3.14 3.07 -17.14
C ASN A 316 -3.93 3.78 -16.04
N LEU A 317 -3.45 3.78 -14.80
CA LEU A 317 -4.01 4.57 -13.70
C LEU A 317 -3.99 6.06 -14.04
N PHE A 318 -2.86 6.56 -14.53
CA PHE A 318 -2.66 7.99 -14.77
C PHE A 318 -3.03 8.47 -16.18
N GLY A 319 -3.79 7.68 -16.93
CA GLY A 319 -4.45 8.17 -18.13
C GLY A 319 -5.44 9.32 -17.82
N THR A 320 -6.07 9.85 -18.86
CA THR A 320 -7.16 10.82 -18.79
C THR A 320 -8.45 10.21 -19.32
N GLU A 321 -9.50 11.00 -19.42
CA GLU A 321 -10.78 10.62 -20.05
C GLU A 321 -10.60 10.09 -21.49
N THR A 322 -9.56 10.56 -22.21
CA THR A 322 -9.31 10.22 -23.63
C THR A 322 -7.94 9.61 -23.92
N VAL A 323 -7.00 9.66 -22.99
CA VAL A 323 -5.67 9.06 -23.13
C VAL A 323 -5.56 7.88 -22.17
N ASN A 324 -5.35 6.68 -22.69
CA ASN A 324 -5.40 5.48 -21.85
C ASN A 324 -4.20 5.36 -20.88
N ASN A 325 -3.00 5.71 -21.35
CA ASN A 325 -1.74 5.48 -20.65
C ASN A 325 -0.84 6.72 -20.76
N GLN A 326 -0.19 7.11 -19.66
CA GLN A 326 0.75 8.22 -19.60
C GLN A 326 1.96 7.89 -18.71
N HIS A 327 3.09 8.53 -18.98
CA HIS A 327 4.31 8.40 -18.18
C HIS A 327 4.26 9.24 -16.91
N VAL A 328 4.81 8.72 -15.81
CA VAL A 328 4.77 9.35 -14.49
C VAL A 328 6.09 10.03 -14.14
N THR A 329 7.16 9.72 -14.87
CA THR A 329 8.52 10.22 -14.67
C THR A 329 9.09 10.81 -15.97
N PRO A 330 9.84 11.93 -15.90
CA PRO A 330 10.55 12.45 -17.06
C PRO A 330 11.56 11.45 -17.64
N TYR A 331 12.23 10.67 -16.78
CA TYR A 331 13.22 9.66 -17.19
C TYR A 331 12.66 8.63 -18.17
N ALA A 332 11.45 8.11 -17.89
CA ALA A 332 10.80 7.15 -18.76
C ALA A 332 10.24 7.79 -20.03
N LEU A 333 9.67 8.99 -19.93
CA LEU A 333 9.14 9.72 -21.08
C LEU A 333 10.22 10.00 -22.14
N GLU A 334 11.40 10.43 -21.73
CA GLU A 334 12.55 10.66 -22.63
C GLU A 334 13.02 9.39 -23.37
N ARG A 335 12.71 8.22 -22.81
CA ARG A 335 13.10 6.89 -23.33
C ARG A 335 11.91 6.12 -23.90
N SER A 336 10.77 6.78 -24.05
CA SER A 336 9.52 6.12 -24.43
C SER A 336 9.64 5.47 -25.80
N THR A 337 9.10 4.26 -25.92
CA THR A 337 8.98 3.51 -27.18
C THR A 337 7.53 3.51 -27.69
N ALA A 338 6.62 4.14 -26.96
CA ALA A 338 5.20 4.26 -27.28
C ALA A 338 4.76 5.72 -27.33
N LYS A 339 3.62 6.00 -27.98
CA LYS A 339 3.05 7.36 -27.97
C LYS A 339 2.29 7.58 -26.68
N GLY A 340 2.79 8.46 -25.81
CA GLY A 340 2.12 8.93 -24.60
C GLY A 340 2.69 10.23 -24.10
N GLY A 341 1.94 10.92 -23.24
CA GLY A 341 2.36 12.17 -22.61
C GLY A 341 2.82 11.98 -21.18
N MET A 342 3.31 13.06 -20.58
CA MET A 342 3.53 13.15 -19.13
C MET A 342 2.19 13.32 -18.41
N VAL A 343 2.05 12.71 -17.24
CA VAL A 343 0.92 12.96 -16.33
C VAL A 343 1.03 14.37 -15.75
N ASP A 344 -0.11 15.02 -15.51
CA ASP A 344 -0.15 16.28 -14.78
C ASP A 344 0.44 16.11 -13.36
N ALA A 345 1.41 16.95 -13.00
CA ALA A 345 2.11 16.88 -11.73
C ALA A 345 1.17 17.01 -10.51
N HIS A 346 0.06 17.74 -10.65
CA HIS A 346 -0.96 17.84 -9.61
C HIS A 346 -1.67 16.50 -9.40
N ILE A 347 -1.96 15.75 -10.46
CA ILE A 347 -2.56 14.40 -10.34
C ILE A 347 -1.60 13.42 -9.68
N ILE A 348 -0.30 13.47 -10.02
CA ILE A 348 0.74 12.69 -9.33
C ILE A 348 0.72 13.01 -7.83
N LYS A 349 0.76 14.31 -7.49
CA LYS A 349 0.68 14.78 -6.09
C LYS A 349 -0.56 14.23 -5.37
N MET A 350 -1.74 14.34 -5.99
CA MET A 350 -3.02 13.87 -5.44
C MET A 350 -3.10 12.36 -5.22
N MET A 351 -2.23 11.57 -5.84
CA MET A 351 -2.19 10.12 -5.70
C MET A 351 -1.06 9.60 -4.81
N ASN A 352 -0.25 10.49 -4.22
CA ASN A 352 0.87 10.10 -3.36
C ASN A 352 0.69 10.63 -1.93
N ALA A 353 0.49 9.70 -0.98
CA ALA A 353 0.29 10.00 0.44
C ALA A 353 1.45 10.80 1.07
N MET A 354 2.67 10.68 0.54
CA MET A 354 3.86 11.42 1.01
C MET A 354 3.66 12.94 0.99
N ASN A 355 2.83 13.45 0.07
CA ASN A 355 2.58 14.89 -0.07
C ASN A 355 1.62 15.45 0.99
N TYR A 356 1.02 14.59 1.82
CA TYR A 356 -0.02 14.99 2.77
C TYR A 356 0.27 14.53 4.21
N VAL A 357 1.41 13.89 4.49
CA VAL A 357 1.71 13.39 5.84
C VAL A 357 1.72 14.47 6.94
N GLU A 358 2.02 15.72 6.56
CA GLU A 358 2.04 16.89 7.46
C GLU A 358 0.68 17.62 7.51
N ASN A 359 -0.35 17.11 6.82
CA ASN A 359 -1.70 17.67 6.87
C ASN A 359 -2.23 17.62 8.32
N PRO A 360 -2.71 18.74 8.89
CA PRO A 360 -3.24 18.77 10.26
C PRO A 360 -4.49 17.88 10.44
N LYS A 361 -5.17 17.54 9.34
CA LYS A 361 -6.33 16.65 9.31
C LYS A 361 -5.96 15.20 8.93
N ALA A 362 -4.67 14.89 8.79
CA ALA A 362 -4.23 13.52 8.61
C ALA A 362 -4.55 12.67 9.84
N ALA A 363 -4.93 11.41 9.61
CA ALA A 363 -5.17 10.40 10.64
C ALA A 363 -4.02 10.35 11.65
N GLU A 364 -4.34 10.06 12.90
CA GLU A 364 -3.34 10.06 13.98
C GLU A 364 -2.63 8.71 14.12
N HIS A 365 -3.37 7.61 13.92
CA HIS A 365 -2.87 6.26 14.15
C HIS A 365 -2.67 5.50 12.83
N TRP A 366 -1.50 4.90 12.67
CA TRP A 366 -1.08 4.23 11.44
C TRP A 366 -0.53 2.86 11.73
N ARG A 367 -1.05 1.84 11.05
CA ARG A 367 -0.53 0.48 11.05
C ARG A 367 -0.13 0.08 9.65
N ILE A 368 1.17 -0.07 9.42
CA ILE A 368 1.73 -0.40 8.10
C ILE A 368 2.43 -1.76 8.18
N ARG A 369 2.14 -2.64 7.22
CA ARG A 369 2.76 -3.98 7.15
C ARG A 369 3.22 -4.29 5.73
N VAL A 370 4.48 -4.70 5.55
CA VAL A 370 5.01 -5.14 4.24
C VAL A 370 5.81 -6.42 4.42
N GLY A 371 5.35 -7.53 3.85
CA GLY A 371 6.01 -8.82 4.09
C GLY A 371 7.44 -8.85 3.55
N THR A 372 8.37 -9.51 4.24
CA THR A 372 9.78 -9.61 3.79
C THR A 372 9.94 -10.45 2.52
N SER A 373 8.87 -11.12 2.09
CA SER A 373 8.81 -11.84 0.83
C SER A 373 7.94 -11.11 -0.21
N ASP A 374 7.61 -9.85 0.00
CA ASP A 374 6.96 -8.99 -0.99
C ASP A 374 8.00 -8.36 -1.94
N ARG A 375 7.79 -8.51 -3.26
CA ARG A 375 8.67 -7.95 -4.31
C ARG A 375 7.90 -7.13 -5.33
N ASP A 376 6.66 -6.75 -5.01
CA ASP A 376 5.83 -5.91 -5.88
C ASP A 376 6.32 -4.46 -5.87
N THR A 377 6.97 -4.03 -4.78
CA THR A 377 7.71 -2.77 -4.66
C THR A 377 8.94 -2.94 -3.76
N SER A 378 9.76 -1.89 -3.63
CA SER A 378 10.86 -1.88 -2.67
C SER A 378 10.36 -1.67 -1.24
N HIS A 379 10.97 -2.35 -0.26
CA HIS A 379 10.76 -2.12 1.17
C HIS A 379 11.06 -0.68 1.60
N ALA A 380 11.87 0.05 0.82
CA ALA A 380 12.11 1.47 1.04
C ALA A 380 10.83 2.31 0.92
N ILE A 381 9.85 1.92 0.09
CA ILE A 381 8.65 2.72 -0.14
C ILE A 381 7.80 2.82 1.14
N SER A 382 7.55 1.70 1.80
CA SER A 382 6.83 1.70 3.08
C SER A 382 7.65 2.26 4.23
N ALA A 383 8.97 2.02 4.25
CA ALA A 383 9.85 2.59 5.26
C ALA A 383 9.85 4.13 5.19
N ILE A 384 9.97 4.70 3.98
CA ILE A 384 9.92 6.15 3.76
C ILE A 384 8.59 6.74 4.24
N LEU A 385 7.47 6.11 3.93
CA LEU A 385 6.15 6.53 4.41
C LEU A 385 6.06 6.50 5.94
N ALA A 386 6.47 5.39 6.57
CA ALA A 386 6.46 5.23 8.02
C ALA A 386 7.34 6.27 8.73
N ILE A 387 8.57 6.48 8.24
CA ILE A 387 9.49 7.49 8.78
C ILE A 387 8.90 8.90 8.67
N LYS A 388 8.35 9.26 7.50
CA LYS A 388 7.78 10.61 7.31
C LYS A 388 6.53 10.85 8.15
N LEU A 389 5.72 9.83 8.39
CA LEU A 389 4.60 9.89 9.33
C LEU A 389 5.09 10.09 10.77
N ASN A 390 6.11 9.35 11.22
CA ASN A 390 6.73 9.54 12.53
C ASN A 390 7.31 10.95 12.68
N MET A 391 8.01 11.46 11.66
CA MET A 391 8.53 12.84 11.64
C MET A 391 7.41 13.90 11.70
N ALA A 392 6.23 13.59 11.18
CA ALA A 392 5.05 14.44 11.26
C ALA A 392 4.30 14.30 12.62
N GLY A 393 4.86 13.56 13.58
CA GLY A 393 4.30 13.38 14.91
C GLY A 393 3.20 12.33 15.01
N LYS A 394 2.98 11.52 13.97
CA LYS A 394 1.94 10.49 13.94
C LYS A 394 2.38 9.23 14.70
N GLN A 395 1.39 8.48 15.19
CA GLN A 395 1.63 7.21 15.87
C GLN A 395 1.70 6.07 14.85
N VAL A 396 2.92 5.60 14.56
CA VAL A 396 3.16 4.59 13.52
C VAL A 396 3.59 3.25 14.11
N ASP A 397 2.76 2.23 13.92
CA ASP A 397 3.09 0.81 14.08
C ASP A 397 3.52 0.26 12.70
N TYR A 398 4.82 0.18 12.45
CA TYR A 398 5.41 -0.33 11.20
C TYR A 398 6.22 -1.61 11.44
N GLU A 399 5.87 -2.67 10.71
CA GLU A 399 6.62 -3.93 10.73
C GLU A 399 6.71 -4.52 9.32
N THR A 400 7.71 -5.40 9.12
CA THR A 400 7.84 -6.19 7.90
C THR A 400 7.69 -7.69 8.17
N PRO A 401 6.49 -8.28 8.20
CA PRO A 401 6.32 -9.67 8.64
C PRO A 401 7.14 -10.69 7.83
N TRP A 402 7.86 -11.56 8.53
CA TRP A 402 8.80 -12.51 7.92
C TRP A 402 8.12 -13.54 7.01
N GLY A 403 8.68 -13.75 5.82
CA GLY A 403 8.23 -14.78 4.88
C GLY A 403 6.87 -14.52 4.24
N VAL A 404 6.25 -13.37 4.53
CA VAL A 404 4.95 -13.00 3.99
C VAL A 404 5.13 -12.43 2.57
N PRO A 405 4.43 -12.97 1.55
CA PRO A 405 4.49 -12.45 0.19
C PRO A 405 3.60 -11.20 0.03
N HIS A 406 3.36 -10.76 -1.21
CA HIS A 406 2.42 -9.69 -1.50
C HIS A 406 0.97 -10.05 -1.12
N ALA A 407 0.59 -9.67 0.10
CA ALA A 407 -0.69 -10.02 0.72
C ALA A 407 -1.07 -9.02 1.82
N GLY A 408 -2.29 -9.14 2.33
CA GLY A 408 -2.77 -8.42 3.50
C GLY A 408 -3.79 -9.25 4.26
N ASP A 409 -4.35 -8.68 5.34
CA ASP A 409 -5.33 -9.34 6.21
C ASP A 409 -4.86 -10.71 6.76
N TYR A 410 -3.55 -10.93 6.85
CA TYR A 410 -2.97 -12.20 7.31
C TYR A 410 -2.78 -12.31 8.82
N ASP A 411 -2.94 -11.19 9.53
CA ASP A 411 -2.70 -11.03 10.97
C ASP A 411 -3.89 -10.32 11.66
N LEU A 412 -5.12 -10.68 11.29
CA LEU A 412 -6.35 -10.02 11.77
C LEU A 412 -6.46 -9.92 13.29
N ASP A 413 -6.00 -10.92 14.04
CA ASP A 413 -6.00 -10.85 15.51
C ASP A 413 -5.10 -9.71 16.02
N ALA A 414 -3.93 -9.52 15.42
CA ALA A 414 -3.03 -8.42 15.76
C ALA A 414 -3.60 -7.07 15.30
N LEU A 415 -4.20 -7.01 14.10
CA LEU A 415 -4.89 -5.83 13.59
C LEU A 415 -6.00 -5.36 14.54
N PHE A 416 -6.92 -6.23 14.94
CA PHE A 416 -8.04 -5.83 15.80
C PHE A 416 -7.61 -5.62 17.25
N LYS A 417 -6.52 -6.25 17.72
CA LYS A 417 -5.92 -5.90 19.02
C LYS A 417 -5.35 -4.47 19.00
N TRP A 418 -4.66 -4.09 17.93
CA TRP A 418 -4.18 -2.72 17.75
C TRP A 418 -5.35 -1.73 17.66
N ALA A 419 -6.35 -2.01 16.82
CA ALA A 419 -7.52 -1.16 16.66
C ALA A 419 -8.30 -0.97 17.98
N ASP A 420 -8.48 -2.03 18.77
CA ASP A 420 -9.08 -1.95 20.10
C ASP A 420 -8.27 -1.06 21.04
N SER A 421 -6.94 -1.10 20.98
CA SER A 421 -6.07 -0.33 21.88
C SER A 421 -6.12 1.18 21.66
N ILE A 422 -6.49 1.62 20.45
CA ILE A 422 -6.61 3.04 20.10
C ILE A 422 -8.04 3.56 20.15
N ALA A 423 -9.04 2.68 20.08
CA ALA A 423 -10.44 3.09 19.92
C ALA A 423 -11.34 2.91 21.16
N LYS A 424 -10.85 2.21 22.19
CA LYS A 424 -11.59 1.96 23.44
C LYS A 424 -11.54 3.12 24.42
#